data_AF-A0A7C5DG07-F1
#
_entry.id   AF-A0A7C5DG07-F1
#
_cell.length_a   1.000
_cell.length_b   1.000
_cell.length_c   1.000
_cell.angle_alpha   90.00
_cell.angle_beta   90.00
_cell.angle_gamma   90.00
#
_symmetry.space_group_name_H-M   'P 1'
#
loop_
_entity.id
_entity.type
_entity.pdbx_description
1 polymer ?
#
loop_
_entity_poly.entity_id
_entity_poly.type
_entity_poly.pdbx_seq_one_letter_code
_entity_poly.pdbx_strand_id
1 'polypeptide(L)'
;MQEAENIVNGKDLFQKPEYQEVLKNKKQFEGAMGAIDTEKVKEVAEWTKTWEYREKNLAREAITVNPAKACQPLGAVMVALGFENTMPYVHGSHGCVAYFRSYFTRHFKEPTPCVSDSMTEDAAVFGGLVNMKDGLKNCAALYKPDMIMVSTTCMAEVIGDDLYAFIDAAKQEDGGEFLPAEYPVPYAHTPSFVGSHITGYDNMMQGTLNQLTEGNVDKQNKKERINIIPGFETYIGSIRSVKNMVEAFDYDYIML
;
A
#
# COMPACT_ATOMS: atom_id res chain seq x y z
N MET A 1 0.84 -34.89 21.34
CA MET A 1 -0.45 -35.43 20.80
C MET A 1 -1.60 -34.47 21.09
N GLN A 2 -2.68 -34.53 20.32
CA GLN A 2 -3.91 -33.75 20.55
C GLN A 2 -5.01 -34.69 21.04
N GLU A 3 -5.82 -34.23 21.99
CA GLU A 3 -7.05 -34.91 22.40
C GLU A 3 -8.20 -34.35 21.56
N ALA A 4 -9.00 -35.22 20.94
CA ALA A 4 -10.04 -34.78 19.99
C ALA A 4 -11.08 -33.84 20.64
N GLU A 5 -11.35 -34.03 21.93
CA GLU A 5 -12.30 -33.23 22.70
C GLU A 5 -11.67 -31.94 23.25
N ASN A 6 -10.34 -31.79 23.19
CA ASN A 6 -9.61 -30.64 23.75
C ASN A 6 -8.37 -30.30 22.91
N ILE A 7 -8.62 -29.89 21.66
CA ILE A 7 -7.55 -29.46 20.75
C ILE A 7 -6.99 -28.12 21.24
N VAL A 8 -5.69 -28.07 21.50
CA VAL A 8 -4.99 -26.84 21.89
C VAL A 8 -4.33 -26.17 20.68
N ASN A 9 -4.26 -24.83 20.69
CA ASN A 9 -3.61 -24.06 19.62
C ASN A 9 -2.08 -24.21 19.66
N GLY A 10 -1.38 -23.64 18.68
CA GLY A 10 0.08 -23.73 18.58
C GLY A 10 0.85 -23.23 19.81
N LYS A 11 0.40 -22.15 20.47
CA LYS A 11 1.06 -21.61 21.67
C LYS A 11 1.10 -22.66 22.77
N ASP A 12 -0.04 -23.28 23.06
CA ASP A 12 -0.18 -24.21 24.19
C ASP A 12 0.30 -25.63 23.82
N LEU A 13 0.15 -26.02 22.55
CA LEU A 13 0.65 -27.30 22.03
C LEU A 13 2.16 -27.44 22.25
N PHE A 14 2.93 -26.41 21.90
CA PHE A 14 4.39 -26.47 22.02
C PHE A 14 4.90 -26.33 23.45
N GLN A 15 4.05 -26.03 24.43
CA GLN A 15 4.41 -26.08 25.86
C GLN A 15 4.35 -27.49 26.44
N LYS A 16 3.74 -28.46 25.73
CA LYS A 16 3.64 -29.83 26.23
C LYS A 16 5.03 -30.49 26.35
N PRO A 17 5.23 -31.39 27.34
CA PRO A 17 6.54 -31.98 27.64
C PRO A 17 7.22 -32.62 26.42
N GLU A 18 6.46 -33.32 25.57
CA GLU A 18 7.01 -33.99 24.39
C GLU A 18 7.61 -32.99 23.38
N TYR A 19 7.00 -31.81 23.23
CA TYR A 19 7.53 -30.78 22.34
C TYR A 19 8.69 -30.01 22.97
N GLN A 20 8.66 -29.80 24.29
CA GLN A 20 9.80 -29.22 25.01
C GLN A 20 11.04 -30.10 24.90
N GLU A 21 10.88 -31.42 24.94
CA GLU A 21 11.97 -32.37 24.71
C GLU A 21 12.51 -32.29 23.28
N VAL A 22 11.63 -32.26 22.28
CA VAL A 22 12.03 -32.08 20.86
C VAL A 22 12.79 -30.77 20.67
N LEU A 23 12.31 -29.66 21.24
CA LEU A 23 12.98 -28.35 21.16
C LEU A 23 14.34 -28.35 21.87
N LYS A 24 14.45 -29.02 23.02
CA LYS A 24 15.73 -29.21 23.72
C LYS A 24 16.70 -30.01 22.87
N ASN A 25 16.26 -31.11 22.27
CA ASN A 25 17.08 -31.95 21.41
C ASN A 25 17.49 -31.23 20.12
N LYS A 26 16.65 -30.34 19.60
CA LYS A 26 16.97 -29.53 18.41
C LYS A 26 18.17 -28.61 18.66
N LYS A 27 18.33 -28.07 19.87
CA LYS A 27 19.43 -27.16 20.22
C LYS A 27 20.81 -27.76 19.95
N GLN A 28 20.99 -29.07 20.07
CA GLN A 28 22.28 -29.72 19.78
C GLN A 28 22.72 -29.59 18.30
N PHE A 29 21.77 -29.24 17.41
CA PHE A 29 22.00 -29.05 15.98
C PHE A 29 21.96 -27.57 15.57
N GLU A 30 21.76 -26.66 16.52
CA GLU A 30 21.70 -25.22 16.26
C GLU A 30 23.02 -24.55 16.61
N GLY A 31 23.62 -23.85 15.64
CA GLY A 31 24.83 -23.06 15.85
C GLY A 31 24.60 -21.69 16.52
N ALA A 32 23.39 -21.41 17.01
CA ALA A 32 23.03 -20.11 17.56
C ALA A 32 23.48 -19.96 19.02
N MET A 33 23.82 -18.74 19.45
CA MET A 33 24.20 -18.47 20.84
C MET A 33 23.13 -18.90 21.86
N GLY A 34 21.84 -18.85 21.51
CA GLY A 34 20.76 -19.35 22.38
C GLY A 34 20.77 -20.87 22.63
N ALA A 35 21.51 -21.63 21.81
CA ALA A 35 21.73 -23.06 21.98
C ALA A 35 23.09 -23.37 22.63
N ILE A 36 24.11 -22.58 22.32
CA ILE A 36 25.51 -22.80 22.74
C ILE A 36 25.83 -22.15 24.09
N ASP A 37 25.35 -20.92 24.32
CA ASP A 37 25.63 -20.13 25.51
C ASP A 37 24.46 -19.17 25.83
N THR A 38 23.54 -19.65 26.65
CA THR A 38 22.37 -18.87 27.07
C THR A 38 22.72 -17.68 27.96
N GLU A 39 23.83 -17.75 28.71
CA GLU A 39 24.25 -16.63 29.56
C GLU A 39 24.77 -15.48 28.72
N LYS A 40 25.47 -15.76 27.61
CA LYS A 40 25.86 -14.69 26.67
C LYS A 40 24.66 -14.01 26.03
N VAL A 41 23.59 -14.74 25.72
CA VAL A 41 22.34 -14.13 25.22
C VAL A 41 21.75 -13.19 26.25
N LYS A 42 21.71 -13.57 27.54
CA LYS A 42 21.23 -12.71 28.62
C LYS A 42 22.12 -11.48 28.81
N GLU A 43 23.44 -11.65 28.79
CA GLU A 43 24.42 -10.57 28.89
C GLU A 43 24.19 -9.52 27.79
N VAL A 44 24.10 -9.96 26.53
CA VAL A 44 23.84 -9.06 25.39
C VAL A 44 22.46 -8.40 25.53
N ALA A 45 21.45 -9.13 25.99
CA ALA A 45 20.11 -8.58 26.21
C ALA A 45 20.06 -7.52 27.32
N GLU A 46 20.88 -7.62 28.36
CA GLU A 46 21.01 -6.55 29.35
C GLU A 46 21.83 -5.37 28.80
N TRP A 47 22.87 -5.63 28.00
CA TRP A 47 23.65 -4.58 27.33
C TRP A 47 22.78 -3.73 26.39
N THR A 48 21.84 -4.32 25.65
CA THR A 48 20.96 -3.55 24.73
C THR A 48 20.04 -2.56 25.46
N LYS A 49 19.89 -2.67 26.78
CA LYS A 49 19.10 -1.74 27.61
C LYS A 49 19.94 -0.59 28.16
N THR A 50 21.26 -0.58 27.94
CA THR A 50 22.18 0.40 28.52
C THR A 50 22.23 1.71 27.71
N TRP A 51 22.71 2.78 28.36
CA TRP A 51 23.01 4.05 27.68
C TRP A 51 24.11 3.91 26.64
N GLU A 52 25.12 3.08 26.88
CA GLU A 52 26.18 2.83 25.90
C GLU A 52 25.61 2.28 24.59
N TYR A 53 24.70 1.29 24.67
CA TYR A 53 24.04 0.76 23.49
C TYR A 53 23.15 1.80 22.81
N ARG A 54 22.42 2.62 23.58
CA ARG A 54 21.59 3.69 23.03
C ARG A 54 22.42 4.64 22.15
N GLU A 55 23.59 5.08 22.60
CA GLU A 55 24.43 5.98 21.81
C GLU A 55 24.91 5.32 20.52
N LYS A 56 25.31 4.03 20.56
CA LYS A 56 25.64 3.26 19.35
C LYS A 56 24.44 3.10 18.41
N ASN A 57 23.25 2.88 18.97
CA ASN A 57 22.01 2.72 18.22
C ASN A 57 21.59 4.01 17.52
N LEU A 58 21.77 5.17 18.17
CA LEU A 58 21.46 6.49 17.62
C LEU A 58 22.51 6.99 16.63
N ALA A 59 23.75 6.49 16.70
CA ALA A 59 24.80 6.79 15.74
C ALA A 59 24.69 6.01 14.41
N ARG A 60 23.60 5.27 14.16
CA ARG A 60 23.40 4.53 12.90
C ARG A 60 23.09 5.48 11.75
N GLU A 61 23.76 5.26 10.62
CA GLU A 61 23.53 6.05 9.39
C GLU A 61 22.90 5.22 8.24
N ALA A 62 23.16 3.91 8.19
CA ALA A 62 22.75 3.06 7.05
C ALA A 62 21.70 1.99 7.38
N ILE A 63 21.70 1.48 8.61
CA ILE A 63 20.80 0.39 9.01
C ILE A 63 19.54 0.98 9.61
N THR A 64 18.38 0.57 9.09
CA THR A 64 17.07 0.82 9.70
C THR A 64 16.53 -0.47 10.30
N VAL A 65 16.01 -0.40 11.52
CA VAL A 65 15.40 -1.53 12.25
C VAL A 65 14.02 -1.09 12.71
N ASN A 66 13.00 -1.91 12.46
CA ASN A 66 11.60 -1.66 12.82
C ASN A 66 11.11 -0.26 12.36
N PRO A 67 11.08 0.03 11.05
CA PRO A 67 10.64 1.33 10.55
C PRO A 67 9.18 1.61 10.92
N ALA A 68 8.90 2.85 11.33
CA ALA A 68 7.55 3.35 11.60
C ALA A 68 6.97 4.13 10.41
N LYS A 69 7.18 3.63 9.19
CA LYS A 69 6.63 4.18 7.94
C LYS A 69 6.45 3.07 6.90
N ALA A 70 5.52 3.28 5.97
CA ALA A 70 5.38 2.48 4.74
C ALA A 70 5.77 3.32 3.50
N CYS A 71 5.75 2.70 2.32
CA CYS A 71 6.10 3.35 1.04
C CYS A 71 4.91 4.04 0.36
N GLN A 72 5.21 4.94 -0.57
CA GLN A 72 4.25 5.80 -1.26
C GLN A 72 3.00 5.10 -1.83
N PRO A 73 3.09 4.05 -2.69
CA PRO A 73 1.91 3.49 -3.35
C PRO A 73 0.85 2.93 -2.38
N LEU A 74 1.20 2.61 -1.14
CA LEU A 74 0.20 2.28 -0.11
C LEU A 74 -0.77 3.45 0.13
N GLY A 75 -0.26 4.69 0.15
CA GLY A 75 -1.08 5.89 0.28
C GLY A 75 -1.90 6.21 -0.96
N ALA A 76 -1.33 5.99 -2.16
CA ALA A 76 -2.07 6.18 -3.41
C ALA A 76 -3.26 5.21 -3.52
N VAL A 77 -3.08 3.95 -3.12
CA VAL A 77 -4.18 2.98 -3.03
C VAL A 77 -5.27 3.47 -2.08
N MET A 78 -4.92 4.08 -0.95
CA MET A 78 -5.91 4.63 -0.01
C MET A 78 -6.77 5.74 -0.64
N VAL A 79 -6.17 6.62 -1.44
CA VAL A 79 -6.91 7.67 -2.19
C VAL A 79 -7.92 7.00 -3.12
N ALA A 80 -7.47 6.07 -3.95
CA ALA A 80 -8.33 5.40 -4.92
C ALA A 80 -9.51 4.65 -4.29
N LEU A 81 -9.33 4.07 -3.10
CA LEU A 81 -10.41 3.41 -2.35
C LEU A 81 -11.46 4.40 -1.80
N GLY A 82 -11.15 5.70 -1.74
CA GLY A 82 -12.06 6.74 -1.27
C GLY A 82 -13.00 7.29 -2.35
N PHE A 83 -12.67 7.09 -3.63
CA PHE A 83 -13.47 7.58 -4.76
C PHE A 83 -14.50 6.54 -5.22
N GLU A 84 -15.66 7.03 -5.65
CA GLU A 84 -16.78 6.20 -6.11
C GLU A 84 -16.36 5.30 -7.29
N ASN A 85 -16.74 4.02 -7.25
CA ASN A 85 -16.51 3.00 -8.28
C ASN A 85 -15.10 3.02 -8.90
N THR A 86 -14.10 3.30 -8.07
CA THR A 86 -12.71 3.48 -8.52
C THR A 86 -11.88 2.24 -8.21
N MET A 87 -11.10 1.77 -9.21
CA MET A 87 -10.13 0.70 -8.99
C MET A 87 -8.73 1.28 -8.74
N PRO A 88 -8.11 0.99 -7.58
CA PRO A 88 -6.69 1.23 -7.37
C PRO A 88 -5.88 0.32 -8.30
N TYR A 89 -5.03 0.92 -9.12
CA TYR A 89 -4.16 0.23 -10.06
C TYR A 89 -2.72 0.64 -9.79
N VAL A 90 -1.83 -0.32 -9.57
CA VAL A 90 -0.40 -0.03 -9.35
C VAL A 90 0.40 -0.63 -10.49
N HIS A 91 0.92 0.24 -11.36
CA HIS A 91 1.81 -0.11 -12.46
C HIS A 91 3.15 -0.63 -11.93
N GLY A 92 3.53 -1.83 -12.36
CA GLY A 92 4.78 -2.48 -11.96
C GLY A 92 4.63 -3.86 -11.35
N SER A 93 5.41 -4.12 -10.30
CA SER A 93 5.53 -5.45 -9.72
C SER A 93 4.31 -5.85 -8.88
N HIS A 94 3.71 -6.99 -9.22
CA HIS A 94 2.53 -7.53 -8.53
C HIS A 94 2.77 -7.84 -7.04
N GLY A 95 4.02 -8.09 -6.64
CA GLY A 95 4.37 -8.35 -5.24
C GLY A 95 4.02 -7.19 -4.32
N CYS A 96 4.16 -5.95 -4.82
CA CYS A 96 3.77 -4.75 -4.09
C CYS A 96 2.27 -4.73 -3.77
N VAL A 97 1.43 -5.03 -4.77
CA VAL A 97 -0.03 -5.04 -4.61
C VAL A 97 -0.49 -6.11 -3.64
N ALA A 98 0.11 -7.31 -3.66
CA ALA A 98 -0.18 -8.34 -2.67
C ALA A 98 0.09 -7.87 -1.23
N TYR A 99 1.18 -7.13 -1.01
CA TYR A 99 1.49 -6.54 0.29
C TYR A 99 0.52 -5.45 0.70
N PHE A 100 0.17 -4.51 -0.20
CA PHE A 100 -0.76 -3.42 0.13
C PHE A 100 -2.14 -3.94 0.51
N ARG A 101 -2.68 -4.87 -0.28
CA ARG A 101 -3.95 -5.55 0.02
C ARG A 101 -3.89 -6.24 1.38
N SER A 102 -2.85 -7.04 1.61
CA SER A 102 -2.69 -7.75 2.89
C SER A 102 -2.55 -6.80 4.08
N TYR A 103 -1.87 -5.65 3.90
CA TYR A 103 -1.67 -4.67 4.95
C TYR A 103 -2.99 -4.03 5.38
N PHE A 104 -3.78 -3.55 4.41
CA PHE A 104 -5.10 -2.96 4.68
C PHE A 104 -6.12 -4.00 5.16
N THR A 105 -6.19 -5.19 4.55
CA THR A 105 -7.09 -6.26 5.02
C THR A 105 -6.78 -6.65 6.47
N ARG A 106 -5.51 -6.67 6.89
CA ARG A 106 -5.15 -6.96 8.29
C ARG A 106 -5.56 -5.85 9.24
N HIS A 107 -5.50 -4.59 8.81
CA HIS A 107 -5.89 -3.43 9.62
C HIS A 107 -7.41 -3.30 9.73
N PHE A 108 -8.11 -3.26 8.59
CA PHE A 108 -9.55 -3.00 8.52
C PHE A 108 -10.43 -4.24 8.69
N LYS A 109 -9.87 -5.44 8.50
CA LYS A 109 -10.62 -6.72 8.42
C LYS A 109 -11.62 -6.79 7.26
N GLU A 110 -11.41 -5.97 6.24
CA GLU A 110 -12.24 -5.88 5.04
C GLU A 110 -11.46 -6.28 3.77
N PRO A 111 -12.14 -6.73 2.70
CA PRO A 111 -11.51 -6.91 1.40
C PRO A 111 -10.90 -5.60 0.88
N THR A 112 -9.66 -5.65 0.41
CA THR A 112 -9.00 -4.51 -0.23
C THR A 112 -8.80 -4.80 -1.72
N PRO A 113 -9.61 -4.22 -2.62
CA PRO A 113 -9.40 -4.33 -4.06
C PRO A 113 -8.21 -3.46 -4.50
N CYS A 114 -7.35 -4.02 -5.34
CA CYS A 114 -6.24 -3.34 -5.98
C CYS A 114 -5.67 -4.28 -7.04
N VAL A 115 -5.33 -3.77 -8.22
CA VAL A 115 -4.77 -4.55 -9.33
C VAL A 115 -3.35 -4.14 -9.65
N SER A 116 -2.66 -5.04 -10.37
CA SER A 116 -1.31 -4.88 -10.92
C SER A 116 -1.34 -5.35 -12.35
N ASP A 117 -0.55 -4.73 -13.22
CA ASP A 117 -0.27 -5.24 -14.57
C ASP A 117 0.92 -6.20 -14.66
N SER A 118 1.58 -6.42 -13.53
CA SER A 118 2.44 -7.58 -13.31
C SER A 118 3.66 -7.57 -14.21
N MET A 119 4.35 -6.42 -14.24
CA MET A 119 5.64 -6.31 -14.92
C MET A 119 6.64 -7.33 -14.37
N THR A 120 7.32 -8.00 -15.29
CA THR A 120 8.38 -8.99 -15.04
C THR A 120 9.73 -8.44 -15.50
N GLU A 121 10.78 -9.25 -15.40
CA GLU A 121 12.14 -8.84 -15.82
C GLU A 121 12.21 -8.39 -17.29
N ASP A 122 11.38 -8.93 -18.19
CA ASP A 122 11.34 -8.53 -19.61
C ASP A 122 10.99 -7.03 -19.77
N ALA A 123 10.13 -6.50 -18.89
CA ALA A 123 9.77 -5.09 -18.90
C ALA A 123 10.94 -4.18 -18.50
N ALA A 124 11.99 -4.71 -17.85
CA ALA A 124 13.20 -3.93 -17.59
C ALA A 124 14.00 -3.62 -18.88
N VAL A 125 13.76 -4.37 -19.96
CA VAL A 125 14.41 -4.13 -21.27
C VAL A 125 13.55 -3.20 -22.14
N PHE A 126 12.24 -3.40 -22.15
CA PHE A 126 11.33 -2.76 -23.12
C PHE A 126 10.38 -1.72 -22.54
N GLY A 127 10.39 -1.52 -21.22
CA GLY A 127 9.42 -0.70 -20.51
C GLY A 127 8.08 -1.41 -20.30
N GLY A 128 7.21 -0.79 -19.50
CA GLY A 128 5.92 -1.34 -19.08
C GLY A 128 4.74 -1.09 -20.02
N LEU A 129 4.94 -0.61 -21.25
CA LEU A 129 3.84 -0.15 -22.11
C LEU A 129 2.80 -1.24 -22.41
N VAL A 130 3.26 -2.44 -22.81
CA VAL A 130 2.35 -3.56 -23.12
C VAL A 130 1.56 -3.98 -21.88
N ASN A 131 2.24 -4.00 -20.72
CA ASN A 131 1.59 -4.26 -19.43
C ASN A 131 0.48 -3.25 -19.14
N MET A 132 0.71 -1.95 -19.36
CA MET A 132 -0.31 -0.92 -19.16
C MET A 132 -1.52 -1.12 -20.09
N LYS A 133 -1.29 -1.39 -21.38
CA LYS A 133 -2.36 -1.61 -22.37
C LYS A 133 -3.27 -2.78 -21.99
N ASP A 134 -2.66 -3.95 -21.80
CA ASP A 134 -3.39 -5.17 -21.45
C ASP A 134 -3.98 -5.07 -20.04
N GLY A 135 -3.26 -4.47 -19.10
CA GLY A 135 -3.67 -4.30 -17.71
C GLY A 135 -4.92 -3.45 -17.58
N LEU A 136 -4.95 -2.27 -18.20
CA LEU A 136 -6.12 -1.38 -18.18
C LEU A 136 -7.33 -2.04 -18.86
N LYS A 137 -7.13 -2.64 -20.04
CA LYS A 137 -8.19 -3.36 -20.78
C LYS A 137 -8.79 -4.49 -19.95
N ASN A 138 -7.95 -5.33 -19.36
CA ASN A 138 -8.39 -6.44 -18.51
C ASN A 138 -9.08 -5.95 -17.25
N CYS A 139 -8.56 -4.89 -16.61
CA CYS A 139 -9.16 -4.28 -15.43
C CYS A 139 -10.56 -3.76 -15.73
N ALA A 140 -10.72 -2.98 -16.81
CA ALA A 140 -12.00 -2.45 -17.25
C ALA A 140 -13.01 -3.57 -17.57
N ALA A 141 -12.59 -4.60 -18.31
CA ALA A 141 -13.45 -5.70 -18.70
C ALA A 141 -13.91 -6.59 -17.53
N LEU A 142 -13.00 -6.94 -16.62
CA LEU A 142 -13.29 -7.87 -15.50
C LEU A 142 -14.02 -7.18 -14.35
N TYR A 143 -13.55 -6.02 -13.93
CA TYR A 143 -14.02 -5.37 -12.70
C TYR A 143 -15.01 -4.24 -12.94
N LYS A 144 -15.08 -3.72 -14.18
CA LYS A 144 -16.01 -2.66 -14.60
C LYS A 144 -16.05 -1.45 -13.66
N PRO A 145 -14.88 -0.89 -13.24
CA PRO A 145 -14.89 0.37 -12.51
C PRO A 145 -15.39 1.51 -13.40
N ASP A 146 -15.82 2.61 -12.80
CA ASP A 146 -16.11 3.86 -13.51
C ASP A 146 -14.85 4.72 -13.68
N MET A 147 -13.83 4.46 -12.85
CA MET A 147 -12.52 5.13 -12.90
C MET A 147 -11.38 4.19 -12.49
N ILE A 148 -10.21 4.33 -13.11
CA ILE A 148 -8.99 3.61 -12.72
C ILE A 148 -7.93 4.62 -12.27
N MET A 149 -7.48 4.51 -11.03
CA MET A 149 -6.42 5.38 -10.50
C MET A 149 -5.07 4.67 -10.56
N VAL A 150 -4.15 5.20 -11.36
CA VAL A 150 -2.85 4.56 -11.63
C VAL A 150 -1.75 5.18 -10.75
N SER A 151 -1.08 4.34 -9.97
CA SER A 151 0.15 4.69 -9.24
C SER A 151 1.28 3.73 -9.63
N THR A 152 2.48 3.87 -9.09
CA THR A 152 3.66 3.10 -9.50
C THR A 152 4.37 2.38 -8.37
N THR A 153 4.92 1.21 -8.68
CA THR A 153 5.96 0.58 -7.86
C THR A 153 7.33 1.16 -8.16
N CYS A 154 8.31 0.92 -7.28
CA CYS A 154 9.68 1.38 -7.53
C CYS A 154 10.34 0.79 -8.78
N MET A 155 9.90 -0.37 -9.27
CA MET A 155 10.45 -0.95 -10.50
C MET A 155 10.15 -0.03 -11.70
N ALA A 156 8.89 0.34 -11.90
CA ALA A 156 8.45 1.24 -12.97
C ALA A 156 9.15 2.61 -12.89
N GLU A 157 9.32 3.13 -11.67
CA GLU A 157 10.01 4.40 -11.42
C GLU A 157 11.50 4.36 -11.75
N VAL A 158 12.19 3.25 -11.46
CA VAL A 158 13.63 3.12 -11.73
C VAL A 158 13.90 2.97 -13.22
N ILE A 159 13.06 2.23 -13.95
CA ILE A 159 13.23 2.09 -15.40
C ILE A 159 12.78 3.34 -16.17
N GLY A 160 11.96 4.19 -15.53
CA GLY A 160 11.56 5.49 -16.07
C GLY A 160 10.35 5.41 -17.00
N ASP A 161 9.39 4.53 -16.69
CA ASP A 161 8.14 4.43 -17.46
C ASP A 161 7.34 5.74 -17.39
N ASP A 162 6.91 6.26 -18.55
CA ASP A 162 6.10 7.47 -18.66
C ASP A 162 4.60 7.10 -18.60
N LEU A 163 3.99 7.32 -17.43
CA LEU A 163 2.58 6.98 -17.22
C LEU A 163 1.65 7.73 -18.17
N TYR A 164 1.91 9.00 -18.46
CA TYR A 164 1.09 9.79 -19.37
C TYR A 164 1.06 9.17 -20.76
N ALA A 165 2.26 8.95 -21.32
CA ALA A 165 2.40 8.38 -22.66
C ALA A 165 1.81 6.97 -22.74
N PHE A 166 1.96 6.16 -21.68
CA PHE A 166 1.46 4.79 -21.67
C PHE A 166 -0.06 4.73 -21.57
N ILE A 167 -0.67 5.58 -20.74
CA ILE A 167 -2.13 5.67 -20.60
C ILE A 167 -2.75 6.22 -21.88
N ASP A 168 -2.17 7.25 -22.49
CA ASP A 168 -2.64 7.80 -23.77
C ASP A 168 -2.58 6.74 -24.89
N ALA A 169 -1.46 6.01 -24.99
CA ALA A 169 -1.33 4.90 -25.92
C ALA A 169 -2.33 3.75 -25.65
N ALA A 170 -2.67 3.48 -24.38
CA ALA A 170 -3.67 2.48 -24.02
C ALA A 170 -5.10 2.90 -24.39
N LYS A 171 -5.43 4.19 -24.29
CA LYS A 171 -6.72 4.74 -24.75
C LYS A 171 -6.89 4.70 -26.27
N GLN A 172 -5.78 4.79 -27.01
CA GLN A 172 -5.79 4.70 -28.48
C GLN A 172 -5.82 3.26 -28.99
N GLU A 173 -5.49 2.28 -28.15
CA GLU A 173 -5.51 0.86 -28.50
C GLU A 173 -6.94 0.42 -28.89
N ASP A 174 -7.04 -0.45 -29.89
CA ASP A 174 -8.31 -0.96 -30.42
C ASP A 174 -9.33 0.16 -30.77
N GLY A 175 -8.86 1.37 -31.08
CA GLY A 175 -9.73 2.51 -31.37
C GLY A 175 -10.56 3.00 -30.18
N GLY A 176 -10.15 2.68 -28.95
CA GLY A 176 -10.84 3.07 -27.72
C GLY A 176 -12.03 2.18 -27.36
N GLU A 177 -12.19 1.00 -27.98
CA GLU A 177 -13.32 0.10 -27.72
C GLU A 177 -13.45 -0.31 -26.24
N PHE A 178 -12.31 -0.59 -25.58
CA PHE A 178 -12.29 -1.07 -24.19
C PHE A 178 -12.00 0.02 -23.16
N LEU A 179 -11.34 1.09 -23.59
CA LEU A 179 -10.98 2.23 -22.76
C LEU A 179 -11.23 3.52 -23.55
N PRO A 180 -12.49 3.99 -23.60
CA PRO A 180 -12.84 5.20 -24.33
C PRO A 180 -11.98 6.40 -23.92
N ALA A 181 -11.79 7.36 -24.82
CA ALA A 181 -10.93 8.52 -24.58
C ALA A 181 -11.35 9.31 -23.33
N GLU A 182 -12.66 9.41 -23.10
CA GLU A 182 -13.29 10.07 -21.96
C GLU A 182 -13.25 9.27 -20.66
N TYR A 183 -12.88 7.99 -20.70
CA TYR A 183 -12.80 7.15 -19.50
C TYR A 183 -11.72 7.70 -18.55
N PRO A 184 -12.03 7.99 -17.28
CA PRO A 184 -11.09 8.64 -16.39
C PRO A 184 -10.01 7.66 -15.91
N VAL A 185 -8.76 8.00 -16.24
CA VAL A 185 -7.57 7.25 -15.78
C VAL A 185 -6.53 8.21 -15.20
N PRO A 186 -6.85 8.89 -14.09
CA PRO A 186 -5.87 9.77 -13.44
C PRO A 186 -4.70 8.96 -12.89
N TYR A 187 -3.50 9.53 -12.98
CA TYR A 187 -2.27 8.86 -12.54
C TYR A 187 -1.38 9.74 -11.65
N ALA A 188 -0.49 9.10 -10.90
CA ALA A 188 0.58 9.77 -10.16
C ALA A 188 1.83 8.88 -10.05
N HIS A 189 3.01 9.49 -10.21
CA HIS A 189 4.28 8.84 -9.90
C HIS A 189 4.46 8.73 -8.37
N THR A 190 4.71 7.52 -7.89
CA THR A 190 4.81 7.21 -6.45
C THR A 190 6.08 6.44 -6.08
N PRO A 191 7.29 7.03 -6.27
CA PRO A 191 8.54 6.35 -5.98
C PRO A 191 8.70 6.01 -4.49
N SER A 192 8.81 4.72 -4.19
CA SER A 192 8.87 4.22 -2.80
C SER A 192 10.11 4.68 -2.03
N PHE A 193 11.17 5.08 -2.75
CA PHE A 193 12.43 5.58 -2.20
C PHE A 193 12.39 7.08 -1.87
N VAL A 194 11.27 7.78 -2.09
CA VAL A 194 11.05 9.17 -1.67
C VAL A 194 9.97 9.21 -0.58
N GLY A 195 10.22 9.93 0.51
CA GLY A 195 9.20 10.17 1.54
C GLY A 195 8.64 8.89 2.19
N SER A 196 7.30 8.76 2.17
CA SER A 196 6.55 7.63 2.73
C SER A 196 5.14 7.50 2.12
N HIS A 197 4.34 6.55 2.60
CA HIS A 197 2.91 6.41 2.26
C HIS A 197 2.11 7.72 2.28
N ILE A 198 2.35 8.64 3.23
CA ILE A 198 1.63 9.93 3.26
C ILE A 198 1.97 10.80 2.02
N THR A 199 3.22 10.74 1.55
CA THR A 199 3.64 11.39 0.30
C THR A 199 2.92 10.80 -0.91
N GLY A 200 2.75 9.48 -0.95
CA GLY A 200 2.00 8.85 -2.03
C GLY A 200 0.50 9.15 -2.02
N TYR A 201 -0.08 9.33 -0.83
CA TYR A 201 -1.45 9.85 -0.71
C TYR A 201 -1.56 11.24 -1.34
N ASP A 202 -0.65 12.15 -0.97
CA ASP A 202 -0.64 13.53 -1.47
C ASP A 202 -0.46 13.57 -2.99
N ASN A 203 0.53 12.84 -3.53
CA ASN A 203 0.77 12.73 -4.97
C ASN A 203 -0.46 12.24 -5.73
N MET A 204 -1.13 11.19 -5.24
CA MET A 204 -2.30 10.61 -5.91
C MET A 204 -3.52 11.52 -5.83
N MET A 205 -3.77 12.13 -4.66
CA MET A 205 -4.88 13.08 -4.48
C MET A 205 -4.67 14.31 -5.37
N GLN A 206 -3.50 14.93 -5.33
CA GLN A 206 -3.17 16.09 -6.16
C GLN A 206 -3.24 15.75 -7.65
N GLY A 207 -2.63 14.64 -8.07
CA GLY A 207 -2.64 14.18 -9.47
C GLY A 207 -4.06 13.98 -9.99
N THR A 208 -4.91 13.32 -9.19
CA THR A 208 -6.32 13.10 -9.51
C THR A 208 -7.08 14.41 -9.64
N LEU A 209 -7.02 15.28 -8.63
CA LEU A 209 -7.78 16.54 -8.64
C LEU A 209 -7.36 17.44 -9.80
N ASN A 210 -6.06 17.52 -10.12
CA ASN A 210 -5.59 18.28 -11.27
C ASN A 210 -6.15 17.71 -12.57
N GLN A 211 -6.02 16.41 -12.82
CA GLN A 211 -6.46 15.77 -14.07
C GLN A 211 -7.97 15.78 -14.28
N LEU A 212 -8.77 15.64 -13.20
CA LEU A 212 -10.22 15.66 -13.29
C LEU A 212 -10.79 17.08 -13.45
N THR A 213 -10.05 18.11 -13.02
CA THR A 213 -10.50 19.51 -13.10
C THR A 213 -9.85 20.30 -14.22
N GLU A 214 -8.82 19.75 -14.89
CA GLU A 214 -8.13 20.38 -16.01
C GLU A 214 -9.12 20.72 -17.14
N GLY A 215 -9.11 21.97 -17.58
CA GLY A 215 -10.03 22.49 -18.62
C GLY A 215 -11.51 22.60 -18.20
N ASN A 216 -11.90 22.02 -17.06
CA ASN A 216 -13.29 21.83 -16.62
C ASN A 216 -13.70 22.68 -15.40
N VAL A 217 -13.08 23.86 -15.24
CA VAL A 217 -13.45 24.78 -14.14
C VAL A 217 -14.50 25.76 -14.63
N ASP A 218 -15.78 25.43 -14.42
CA ASP A 218 -16.85 26.42 -14.53
C ASP A 218 -16.71 27.45 -13.40
N LYS A 219 -16.05 28.57 -13.72
CA LYS A 219 -15.82 29.68 -12.77
C LYS A 219 -17.10 30.46 -12.44
N GLN A 220 -18.18 30.25 -13.20
CA GLN A 220 -19.45 30.97 -13.01
C GLN A 220 -20.39 30.20 -12.08
N ASN A 221 -20.38 28.87 -12.12
CA ASN A 221 -21.23 28.03 -11.28
C ASN A 221 -20.54 27.58 -9.99
N LYS A 222 -20.22 28.54 -9.12
CA LYS A 222 -19.63 28.26 -7.81
C LYS A 222 -20.72 27.88 -6.81
N LYS A 223 -20.76 26.60 -6.41
CA LYS A 223 -21.49 26.19 -5.21
C LYS A 223 -20.70 26.65 -3.98
N GLU A 224 -21.37 27.33 -3.05
CA GLU A 224 -20.78 27.69 -1.75
C GLU A 224 -20.70 26.41 -0.89
N ARG A 225 -19.50 25.82 -0.83
CA ARG A 225 -19.25 24.56 -0.11
C ARG A 225 -17.82 24.48 0.40
N ILE A 226 -17.62 23.63 1.40
CA ILE A 226 -16.31 23.33 1.97
C ILE A 226 -15.79 22.01 1.39
N ASN A 227 -14.60 22.04 0.80
CA ASN A 227 -13.89 20.82 0.42
C ASN A 227 -13.03 20.34 1.59
N ILE A 228 -13.14 19.07 1.96
CA ILE A 228 -12.39 18.47 3.05
C ILE A 228 -11.56 17.32 2.50
N ILE A 229 -10.25 17.40 2.67
CA ILE A 229 -9.30 16.34 2.33
C ILE A 229 -8.81 15.73 3.66
N PRO A 230 -9.15 14.47 3.98
CA PRO A 230 -8.85 13.88 5.28
C PRO A 230 -7.37 13.49 5.44
N GLY A 231 -6.62 13.40 4.35
CA GLY A 231 -5.27 12.84 4.35
C GLY A 231 -5.29 11.31 4.47
N PHE A 232 -4.12 10.72 4.73
CA PHE A 232 -4.02 9.29 5.01
C PHE A 232 -4.61 8.98 6.40
N GLU A 233 -5.92 8.73 6.46
CA GLU A 233 -6.67 8.46 7.68
C GLU A 233 -7.17 7.01 7.71
N THR A 234 -6.79 6.28 8.74
CA THR A 234 -7.09 4.85 8.90
C THR A 234 -8.12 4.56 9.99
N TYR A 235 -8.66 5.60 10.62
CA TYR A 235 -9.78 5.52 11.56
C TYR A 235 -11.06 6.02 10.88
N ILE A 236 -11.96 5.08 10.59
CA ILE A 236 -13.28 5.37 10.01
C ILE A 236 -14.09 6.32 10.92
N GLY A 237 -13.88 6.23 12.23
CA GLY A 237 -14.49 7.11 13.23
C GLY A 237 -14.09 8.58 13.06
N SER A 238 -12.82 8.87 12.71
CA SER A 238 -12.36 10.25 12.45
C SER A 238 -13.12 10.88 11.29
N ILE A 239 -13.19 10.17 10.15
CA ILE A 239 -13.88 10.66 8.95
C ILE A 239 -15.37 10.91 9.24
N ARG A 240 -16.05 9.95 9.89
CA ARG A 240 -17.45 10.10 10.30
C ARG A 240 -17.67 11.27 11.26
N SER A 241 -16.75 11.48 12.20
CA SER A 241 -16.86 12.56 13.18
C SER A 241 -16.74 13.92 12.51
N VAL A 242 -15.82 14.07 11.55
CA VAL A 242 -15.70 15.32 10.75
C VAL A 242 -16.97 15.59 9.97
N LYS A 243 -17.53 14.58 9.30
CA LYS A 243 -18.82 14.69 8.58
C LYS A 243 -19.94 15.16 9.52
N ASN A 244 -20.12 14.48 10.65
CA ASN A 244 -21.15 14.81 11.64
C ASN A 244 -20.99 16.24 12.19
N MET A 245 -19.75 16.70 12.41
CA MET A 245 -19.51 18.06 12.89
C MET A 245 -19.97 19.09 11.86
N VAL A 246 -19.60 18.93 10.59
CA VAL A 246 -19.96 19.87 9.52
C VAL A 246 -21.47 19.89 9.29
N GLU A 247 -22.11 18.73 9.33
CA GLU A 247 -23.57 18.60 9.24
C GLU A 247 -24.28 19.28 10.43
N ALA A 248 -23.73 19.19 11.65
CA ALA A 248 -24.31 19.86 12.82
C ALA A 248 -24.27 21.40 12.72
N PHE A 249 -23.38 21.96 11.90
CA PHE A 249 -23.32 23.40 11.61
C PHE A 249 -24.12 23.80 10.36
N ASP A 250 -24.82 22.87 9.70
CA ASP A 250 -25.63 23.11 8.50
C ASP A 250 -24.82 23.69 7.32
N TYR A 251 -23.56 23.27 7.18
CA TYR A 251 -22.70 23.64 6.05
C TYR A 251 -22.72 22.58 4.94
N ASP A 252 -22.82 23.03 3.68
CA ASP A 252 -22.61 22.17 2.51
C ASP A 252 -21.13 21.81 2.36
N TYR A 253 -20.84 20.53 2.18
CA TYR A 253 -19.46 20.04 2.11
C TYR A 253 -19.30 18.87 1.16
N ILE A 254 -18.05 18.63 0.76
CA ILE A 254 -17.63 17.41 0.08
C ILE A 254 -16.39 16.87 0.76
N MET A 255 -16.43 15.58 1.12
CA MET A 255 -15.26 14.83 1.53
C MET A 255 -14.63 14.26 0.27
N LEU A 256 -13.42 14.73 -0.05
CA LEU A 256 -12.63 14.29 -1.20
C LEU A 256 -11.69 13.16 -0.78
#